data_AF-A0A355FB69-F1
#
_entry.id   AF-A0A355FB69-F1
#
_cell.length_a   1.000
_cell.length_b   1.000
_cell.length_c   1.000
_cell.angle_alpha   90.00
_cell.angle_beta   90.00
_cell.angle_gamma   90.00
#
_symmetry.space_group_name_H-M   'P 1'
#
loop_
_entity.id
_entity.type
_entity.pdbx_description
1 polymer ?
#
loop_
_entity_poly.entity_id
_entity_poly.type
_entity_poly.pdbx_seq_one_letter_code
_entity_poly.pdbx_strand_id
1 'polypeptide(L)'
;MRPLRLALLLIPLLACRTTAPPAAGGRPDPPARRVILLSLDGAEAETLHRLWRQGALSKEGFGRFFKDGQVADHLVPVAPSLTAVNHISLATGFAPDGTGIVGNNFHPAGTPFLDVVSGFSAPIASETLWEAARRQGKRTAVLTWPGADGTDARRVGDWGLTYVGAPLLDPELVVLAPADWTPAEAHDPRLQGLRSFAPILVARLPQRGFEIAVLDRTDDRQTGYDTVVPLVAPPARAPLEVGQWGGVPCVGPWLEGEAELATTCLVKLLELAPDLATARIYLNDVSINEAYPEAFAREFAESGLLWPGPPDDGFLSAAWKGEPGIDLATWVEQSERFTGFFGAALRLAVARDDWDLLMGYFPTIDEAGHQLLLTDPRQELFTPQRRAECARARLRIWQAVDRELAAILRVADLRDTRVVLVSDHGMLPIHTALDPNVLLQEKGLLAADKAKILEEGTIVRAVTGGGSAHVYVREDAPDRARLLTELRDLFTGWTLPDGTRPIVRAVFREDAGEIGLRHPDSGDLILFSATGYGFSGAGLRKGTSVFPSPAAGMHGHLPGDPRLNSIYLALGAGLRKGNAGIVRNVDVAGRVAGWLGIEPPRLNPPEP
;
A
#
# COMPACT_ATOMS: atom_id res chain seq x y z
N MET A 1 -62.01 -18.46 -33.93
CA MET A 1 -61.40 -17.42 -33.09
C MET A 1 -60.82 -18.08 -31.85
N ARG A 2 -59.48 -18.17 -31.74
CA ARG A 2 -58.75 -18.77 -30.61
C ARG A 2 -58.26 -17.64 -29.69
N PRO A 3 -58.31 -17.77 -28.36
CA PRO A 3 -57.82 -16.74 -27.46
C PRO A 3 -56.29 -16.81 -27.32
N LEU A 4 -55.64 -15.65 -27.37
CA LEU A 4 -54.23 -15.46 -27.04
C LEU A 4 -53.99 -15.83 -25.56
N ARG A 5 -53.03 -16.73 -25.30
CA ARG A 5 -52.46 -16.93 -23.97
C ARG A 5 -51.28 -15.97 -23.81
N LEU A 6 -51.42 -15.00 -22.90
CA LEU A 6 -50.35 -14.13 -22.43
C LEU A 6 -49.38 -14.99 -21.58
N ALA A 7 -48.13 -15.13 -22.01
CA ALA A 7 -47.09 -15.77 -21.22
C ALA A 7 -46.54 -14.74 -20.22
N LEU A 8 -46.81 -14.93 -18.92
CA LEU A 8 -46.09 -14.24 -17.85
C LEU A 8 -44.65 -14.75 -17.85
N LEU A 9 -43.71 -13.90 -18.24
CA LEU A 9 -42.29 -14.05 -17.95
C LEU A 9 -42.08 -13.84 -16.44
N LEU A 10 -41.82 -14.92 -15.71
CA LEU A 10 -41.29 -14.87 -14.35
C LEU A 10 -39.87 -14.27 -14.40
N ILE A 11 -39.75 -13.02 -13.97
CA ILE A 11 -38.46 -12.40 -13.61
C ILE A 11 -37.96 -13.15 -12.36
N PRO A 12 -36.76 -13.74 -12.36
CA PRO A 12 -36.22 -14.32 -11.15
C PRO A 12 -35.94 -13.18 -10.17
N LEU A 13 -36.64 -13.20 -9.03
CA LEU A 13 -36.27 -12.42 -7.85
C LEU A 13 -34.79 -12.69 -7.57
N LEU A 14 -33.95 -11.63 -7.59
CA LEU A 14 -32.60 -11.69 -7.05
C LEU A 14 -32.72 -12.20 -5.61
N ALA A 15 -32.32 -13.46 -5.38
CA ALA A 15 -32.14 -13.95 -4.02
C ALA A 15 -31.06 -13.08 -3.38
N CYS A 16 -31.39 -12.37 -2.29
CA CYS A 16 -30.42 -11.78 -1.39
C CYS A 16 -29.43 -12.89 -1.01
N ARG A 17 -28.23 -12.87 -1.58
CA ARG A 17 -27.16 -13.78 -1.17
C ARG A 17 -26.85 -13.42 0.28
N THR A 18 -26.86 -14.39 1.18
CA THR A 18 -26.57 -14.18 2.61
C THR A 18 -25.19 -14.69 3.01
N THR A 19 -24.51 -15.39 2.10
CA THR A 19 -23.20 -16.01 2.29
C THR A 19 -22.35 -15.78 1.04
N ALA A 20 -21.02 -15.75 1.22
CA ALA A 20 -20.11 -15.59 0.09
C ALA A 20 -20.26 -16.77 -0.89
N PRO A 21 -20.13 -16.55 -2.21
CA PRO A 21 -20.38 -17.59 -3.20
C PRO A 21 -19.45 -18.80 -2.98
N PRO A 22 -19.97 -20.04 -3.00
CA PRO A 22 -19.12 -21.23 -3.02
C PRO A 22 -18.29 -21.24 -4.32
N ALA A 23 -17.06 -21.76 -4.26
CA ALA A 23 -16.17 -21.80 -5.41
C ALA A 23 -16.85 -22.44 -6.64
N ALA A 24 -16.83 -21.77 -7.78
CA ALA A 24 -17.45 -22.28 -9.01
C ALA A 24 -16.63 -23.44 -9.61
N GLY A 25 -17.30 -24.58 -9.84
CA GLY A 25 -16.94 -25.61 -10.85
C GLY A 25 -15.68 -26.44 -10.61
N GLY A 26 -15.85 -27.67 -10.11
CA GLY A 26 -14.80 -28.70 -10.01
C GLY A 26 -15.02 -29.63 -8.81
N ARG A 27 -14.43 -30.83 -8.81
CA ARG A 27 -14.38 -31.66 -7.59
C ARG A 27 -13.55 -30.88 -6.55
N PRO A 28 -14.08 -30.57 -5.36
CA PRO A 28 -13.37 -29.76 -4.37
C PRO A 28 -12.06 -30.45 -4.00
N ASP A 29 -10.96 -29.70 -4.01
CA ASP A 29 -9.70 -30.19 -3.47
C ASP A 29 -9.90 -30.50 -1.97
N PRO A 30 -9.28 -31.56 -1.42
CA PRO A 30 -9.50 -31.97 -0.04
C PRO A 30 -9.16 -30.84 0.94
N PRO A 31 -9.70 -30.77 2.16
CA PRO A 31 -9.27 -29.76 3.13
C PRO A 31 -7.76 -29.82 3.40
N ALA A 32 -7.16 -28.66 3.66
CA ALA A 32 -5.79 -28.54 4.18
C ALA A 32 -5.85 -28.33 5.69
N ARG A 33 -4.79 -28.71 6.40
CA ARG A 33 -4.71 -28.42 7.84
C ARG A 33 -4.56 -26.92 8.05
N ARG A 34 -3.75 -26.27 7.21
CA ARG A 34 -3.39 -24.85 7.32
C ARG A 34 -3.46 -24.14 5.97
N VAL A 35 -3.80 -22.85 6.00
CA VAL A 35 -3.75 -21.98 4.81
C VAL A 35 -3.01 -20.69 5.13
N ILE A 36 -2.04 -20.35 4.29
CA ILE A 36 -1.38 -19.05 4.23
C ILE A 36 -1.97 -18.30 3.04
N LEU A 37 -2.56 -17.13 3.29
CA LEU A 37 -3.07 -16.21 2.26
C LEU A 37 -2.21 -14.94 2.28
N LEU A 38 -1.39 -14.75 1.25
CA LEU A 38 -0.52 -13.59 1.10
C LEU A 38 -1.03 -12.69 -0.02
N SER A 39 -1.25 -11.42 0.29
CA SER A 39 -1.52 -10.40 -0.71
C SER A 39 -0.22 -9.70 -1.11
N LEU A 40 0.03 -9.59 -2.41
CA LEU A 40 1.10 -8.78 -2.99
C LEU A 40 0.43 -7.57 -3.65
N ASP A 41 0.46 -6.43 -3.00
CA ASP A 41 -0.26 -5.23 -3.46
C ASP A 41 0.19 -4.79 -4.86
N GLY A 42 -0.76 -4.44 -5.72
CA GLY A 42 -0.46 -3.95 -7.07
C GLY A 42 0.19 -4.96 -8.03
N ALA A 43 0.25 -6.25 -7.66
CA ALA A 43 0.85 -7.30 -8.47
C ALA A 43 -0.05 -7.72 -9.66
N GLU A 44 0.16 -7.05 -10.79
CA GLU A 44 -0.48 -7.34 -12.09
C GLU A 44 -0.11 -8.74 -12.63
N ALA A 45 -1.13 -9.49 -13.09
CA ALA A 45 -0.95 -10.83 -13.65
C ALA A 45 -0.01 -10.89 -14.85
N GLU A 46 -0.25 -10.08 -15.89
CA GLU A 46 0.56 -10.14 -17.12
C GLU A 46 2.02 -9.77 -16.86
N THR A 47 2.28 -8.86 -15.90
CA THR A 47 3.65 -8.58 -15.47
C THR A 47 4.32 -9.80 -14.85
N LEU A 48 3.68 -10.49 -13.91
CA LEU A 48 4.24 -11.72 -13.32
C LEU A 48 4.49 -12.80 -14.40
N HIS A 49 3.50 -13.08 -15.25
CA HIS A 49 3.59 -14.07 -16.33
C HIS A 49 4.71 -13.74 -17.33
N ARG A 50 4.89 -12.46 -17.67
CA ARG A 50 5.97 -11.99 -18.53
C ARG A 50 7.33 -12.17 -17.87
N LEU A 51 7.49 -11.77 -16.61
CA LEU A 51 8.76 -11.90 -15.88
C LEU A 51 9.17 -13.37 -15.71
N TRP A 52 8.20 -14.25 -15.45
CA TRP A 52 8.45 -15.70 -15.41
C TRP A 52 8.91 -16.26 -16.77
N ARG A 53 8.21 -15.92 -17.86
CA ARG A 53 8.59 -16.34 -19.23
C ARG A 53 9.99 -15.86 -19.63
N GLN A 54 10.40 -14.70 -19.14
CA GLN A 54 11.73 -14.12 -19.38
C GLN A 54 12.84 -14.74 -18.51
N GLY A 55 12.50 -15.61 -17.56
CA GLY A 55 13.46 -16.19 -16.62
C GLY A 55 13.99 -15.17 -15.61
N ALA A 56 13.27 -14.08 -15.38
CA ALA A 56 13.69 -12.98 -14.51
C ALA A 56 13.42 -13.25 -13.01
N LEU A 57 12.63 -14.29 -12.71
CA LEU A 57 12.24 -14.72 -11.37
C LEU A 57 12.84 -16.10 -11.05
N SER A 58 13.08 -16.36 -9.77
CA SER A 58 13.68 -17.61 -9.32
C SER A 58 12.73 -18.80 -9.49
N LYS A 59 13.33 -19.98 -9.50
CA LYS A 59 12.63 -21.27 -9.52
C LYS A 59 12.07 -21.67 -8.15
N GLU A 60 12.49 -20.99 -7.08
CA GLU A 60 12.18 -21.32 -5.69
C GLU A 60 11.13 -20.39 -5.07
N GLY A 61 10.94 -19.18 -5.61
CA GLY A 61 9.86 -18.25 -5.26
C GLY A 61 8.63 -18.46 -6.13
N PHE A 62 8.26 -17.46 -6.94
CA PHE A 62 7.12 -17.52 -7.86
C PHE A 62 7.21 -18.73 -8.80
N GLY A 63 8.41 -19.06 -9.28
CA GLY A 63 8.63 -20.21 -10.16
C GLY A 63 8.16 -21.54 -9.57
N ARG A 64 8.07 -21.66 -8.23
CA ARG A 64 7.54 -22.86 -7.57
C ARG A 64 6.04 -23.04 -7.86
N PHE A 65 5.27 -21.96 -7.84
CA PHE A 65 3.84 -22.00 -8.15
C PHE A 65 3.60 -22.36 -9.61
N PHE A 66 4.35 -21.78 -10.55
CA PHE A 66 4.26 -22.13 -11.96
C PHE A 66 4.59 -23.60 -12.25
N LYS A 67 5.52 -24.18 -11.47
CA LYS A 67 5.95 -25.57 -11.66
C LYS A 67 5.03 -26.59 -11.00
N ASP A 68 4.56 -26.32 -9.79
CA ASP A 68 3.93 -27.34 -8.94
C ASP A 68 2.53 -26.95 -8.46
N GLY A 69 2.12 -25.70 -8.66
CA GLY A 69 0.89 -25.14 -8.14
C GLY A 69 -0.24 -24.97 -9.17
N GLN A 70 -1.29 -24.31 -8.72
CA GLN A 70 -2.32 -23.74 -9.59
C GLN A 70 -2.01 -22.27 -9.84
N VAL A 71 -2.07 -21.85 -11.10
CA VAL A 71 -1.86 -20.45 -11.49
C VAL A 71 -3.05 -20.02 -12.33
N ALA A 72 -3.69 -18.91 -11.97
CA ALA A 72 -4.74 -18.32 -12.78
C ALA A 72 -4.15 -17.59 -14.01
N ASP A 73 -4.94 -17.47 -15.07
CA ASP A 73 -4.65 -16.53 -16.14
C ASP A 73 -4.57 -15.11 -15.55
N HIS A 74 -5.56 -14.77 -14.71
CA HIS A 74 -5.59 -13.58 -13.88
C HIS A 74 -6.73 -13.63 -12.86
N LEU A 75 -6.63 -12.77 -11.85
CA LEU A 75 -7.69 -12.42 -10.91
C LEU A 75 -8.33 -11.09 -11.32
N VAL A 76 -9.66 -11.02 -11.32
CA VAL A 76 -10.43 -9.81 -11.65
C VAL A 76 -10.79 -9.08 -10.35
N PRO A 77 -10.36 -7.82 -10.17
CA PRO A 77 -10.71 -7.00 -9.01
C PRO A 77 -12.19 -6.58 -9.03
N VAL A 78 -12.71 -6.17 -7.87
CA VAL A 78 -13.99 -5.44 -7.76
C VAL A 78 -13.80 -3.96 -8.09
N ALA A 79 -14.91 -3.25 -8.32
CA ALA A 79 -14.89 -1.81 -8.57
C ALA A 79 -15.08 -1.01 -7.25
N PRO A 80 -14.37 0.10 -7.05
CA PRO A 80 -13.18 0.52 -7.81
C PRO A 80 -11.98 -0.39 -7.51
N SER A 81 -10.99 -0.43 -8.40
CA SER A 81 -9.74 -1.21 -8.23
C SER A 81 -8.78 -0.58 -7.20
N LEU A 82 -9.29 -0.27 -6.01
CA LEU A 82 -8.58 0.35 -4.89
C LEU A 82 -8.22 -0.67 -3.80
N THR A 83 -7.14 -0.39 -3.08
CA THR A 83 -6.53 -1.28 -2.09
C THR A 83 -7.47 -1.72 -0.97
N ALA A 84 -8.07 -0.78 -0.23
CA ALA A 84 -8.96 -1.11 0.87
C ALA A 84 -10.19 -1.89 0.38
N VAL A 85 -10.76 -1.44 -0.74
CA VAL A 85 -11.93 -2.04 -1.40
C VAL A 85 -11.67 -3.50 -1.75
N ASN A 86 -10.54 -3.78 -2.42
CA ASN A 86 -10.24 -5.11 -2.94
C ASN A 86 -9.67 -6.05 -1.87
N HIS A 87 -8.88 -5.57 -0.90
CA HIS A 87 -8.41 -6.39 0.21
C HIS A 87 -9.55 -6.82 1.14
N ILE A 88 -10.52 -5.94 1.40
CA ILE A 88 -11.70 -6.29 2.21
C ILE A 88 -12.63 -7.22 1.42
N SER A 89 -12.72 -7.06 0.10
CA SER A 89 -13.42 -8.02 -0.77
C SER A 89 -12.73 -9.40 -0.78
N LEU A 90 -11.40 -9.46 -0.81
CA LEU A 90 -10.62 -10.71 -0.71
C LEU A 90 -10.85 -11.40 0.63
N ALA A 91 -10.96 -10.62 1.72
CA ALA A 91 -11.15 -11.12 3.07
C ALA A 91 -12.60 -11.53 3.37
N THR A 92 -13.60 -10.98 2.69
CA THR A 92 -15.02 -11.22 3.01
C THR A 92 -15.75 -12.06 1.95
N GLY A 93 -15.28 -12.02 0.70
CA GLY A 93 -15.98 -12.62 -0.44
C GLY A 93 -17.17 -11.80 -0.95
N PHE A 94 -17.28 -10.53 -0.56
CA PHE A 94 -18.33 -9.62 -0.99
C PHE A 94 -17.75 -8.39 -1.69
N ALA A 95 -18.54 -7.79 -2.60
CA ALA A 95 -18.22 -6.51 -3.22
C ALA A 95 -18.59 -5.34 -2.28
N PRO A 96 -18.28 -4.08 -2.63
CA PRO A 96 -18.49 -2.94 -1.74
C PRO A 96 -19.93 -2.71 -1.27
N ASP A 97 -20.92 -3.13 -2.05
CA ASP A 97 -22.33 -3.15 -1.65
C ASP A 97 -22.64 -4.09 -0.48
N GLY A 98 -21.80 -5.09 -0.23
CA GLY A 98 -21.85 -5.97 0.94
C GLY A 98 -20.83 -5.64 2.03
N THR A 99 -19.67 -5.07 1.69
CA THR A 99 -18.62 -4.76 2.68
C THR A 99 -18.78 -3.39 3.33
N GLY A 100 -19.44 -2.45 2.64
CA GLY A 100 -19.51 -1.04 3.02
C GLY A 100 -18.27 -0.22 2.63
N ILE A 101 -17.22 -0.87 2.12
CA ILE A 101 -15.95 -0.19 1.82
C ILE A 101 -15.90 0.15 0.34
N VAL A 102 -16.26 1.40 0.03
CA VAL A 102 -16.49 1.87 -1.34
C VAL A 102 -15.29 2.59 -1.95
N GLY A 103 -14.30 2.94 -1.14
CA GLY A 103 -13.06 3.58 -1.57
C GLY A 103 -11.98 3.55 -0.49
N ASN A 104 -10.74 3.94 -0.84
CA ASN A 104 -9.66 4.11 0.15
C ASN A 104 -9.97 5.27 1.12
N ASN A 105 -10.71 6.27 0.66
CA ASN A 105 -11.32 7.31 1.50
C ASN A 105 -12.73 7.58 0.97
N PHE A 106 -13.68 7.78 1.87
CA PHE A 106 -15.07 8.06 1.49
C PHE A 106 -15.81 8.81 2.62
N HIS A 107 -16.96 9.39 2.29
CA HIS A 107 -17.87 9.95 3.29
C HIS A 107 -18.81 8.85 3.79
N PRO A 108 -18.80 8.51 5.09
CA PRO A 108 -19.72 7.53 5.64
C PRO A 108 -21.12 8.13 5.77
N ALA A 109 -22.14 7.35 5.43
CA ALA A 109 -23.52 7.80 5.51
C ALA A 109 -23.96 8.08 6.95
N GLY A 110 -24.75 9.13 7.14
CA GLY A 110 -25.28 9.51 8.46
C GLY A 110 -24.30 10.25 9.37
N THR A 111 -23.11 10.60 8.89
CA THR A 111 -22.17 11.48 9.62
C THR A 111 -22.21 12.91 9.06
N PRO A 112 -21.65 13.91 9.77
CA PRO A 112 -21.49 15.26 9.26
C PRO A 112 -20.96 15.32 7.82
N PHE A 113 -21.50 16.22 7.00
CA PHE A 113 -21.33 16.22 5.55
C PHE A 113 -19.88 16.28 5.08
N LEU A 114 -18.97 16.90 5.85
CA LEU A 114 -17.55 17.00 5.52
C LEU A 114 -16.69 15.84 6.04
N ASP A 115 -17.24 14.92 6.84
CA ASP A 115 -16.49 13.81 7.40
C ASP A 115 -16.02 12.86 6.30
N VAL A 116 -14.77 12.42 6.43
CA VAL A 116 -14.14 11.44 5.55
C VAL A 116 -13.46 10.42 6.43
N VAL A 117 -13.69 9.15 6.13
CA VAL A 117 -13.03 8.02 6.79
C VAL A 117 -12.12 7.30 5.81
N SER A 118 -11.08 6.68 6.35
CA SER A 118 -10.21 5.77 5.61
C SER A 118 -10.91 4.41 5.48
N GLY A 119 -11.01 3.88 4.26
CA GLY A 119 -11.53 2.54 4.02
C GLY A 119 -10.65 1.44 4.62
N PHE A 120 -9.38 1.76 4.93
CA PHE A 120 -8.50 0.83 5.63
C PHE A 120 -8.93 0.60 7.08
N SER A 121 -9.58 1.60 7.71
CA SER A 121 -10.00 1.58 9.12
C SER A 121 -11.51 1.64 9.37
N ALA A 122 -12.30 1.91 8.32
CA ALA A 122 -13.76 1.97 8.45
C ALA A 122 -14.37 0.61 8.85
N PRO A 123 -15.51 0.62 9.57
CA PRO A 123 -16.22 -0.61 9.92
C PRO A 123 -16.58 -1.47 8.70
N ILE A 124 -16.40 -2.79 8.83
CA ILE A 124 -16.72 -3.76 7.78
C ILE A 124 -18.09 -4.37 8.04
N ALA A 125 -19.02 -4.19 7.09
CA ALA A 125 -20.42 -4.63 7.23
C ALA A 125 -20.60 -6.16 7.10
N SER A 126 -19.64 -6.84 6.46
CA SER A 126 -19.62 -8.30 6.31
C SER A 126 -18.68 -8.97 7.31
N GLU A 127 -18.89 -10.26 7.56
CA GLU A 127 -17.92 -11.10 8.26
C GLU A 127 -16.66 -11.23 7.41
N THR A 128 -15.49 -11.16 8.04
CA THR A 128 -14.19 -11.41 7.41
C THR A 128 -13.79 -12.89 7.55
N LEU A 129 -12.80 -13.33 6.78
CA LEU A 129 -12.33 -14.70 6.80
C LEU A 129 -11.72 -15.10 8.14
N TRP A 130 -11.03 -14.18 8.82
CA TRP A 130 -10.49 -14.45 10.16
C TRP A 130 -11.61 -14.54 11.22
N GLU A 131 -12.65 -13.71 11.13
CA GLU A 131 -13.85 -13.85 11.97
C GLU A 131 -14.56 -15.19 11.73
N ALA A 132 -14.79 -15.54 10.46
CA ALA A 132 -15.45 -16.80 10.09
C ALA A 132 -14.66 -18.03 10.57
N ALA A 133 -13.32 -17.97 10.51
CA ALA A 133 -12.43 -19.00 11.03
C ALA A 133 -12.51 -19.09 12.56
N ARG A 134 -12.38 -17.98 13.29
CA ARG A 134 -12.45 -17.92 14.77
C ARG A 134 -13.78 -18.41 15.29
N ARG A 135 -14.90 -18.02 14.66
CA ARG A 135 -16.26 -18.50 14.98
C ARG A 135 -16.36 -20.03 14.92
N GLN A 136 -15.50 -20.68 14.14
CA GLN A 136 -15.51 -22.13 13.90
C GLN A 136 -14.33 -22.85 14.57
N GLY A 137 -13.74 -22.22 15.60
CA GLY A 137 -12.70 -22.79 16.44
C GLY A 137 -11.33 -22.89 15.77
N LYS A 138 -11.14 -22.19 14.64
CA LYS A 138 -9.84 -22.09 13.97
C LYS A 138 -9.05 -20.93 14.56
N ARG A 139 -7.73 -21.09 14.65
CA ARG A 139 -6.83 -20.05 15.13
C ARG A 139 -6.27 -19.23 13.97
N THR A 140 -6.27 -17.92 14.11
CA THR A 140 -5.95 -16.99 13.03
C THR A 140 -4.80 -16.07 13.40
N ALA A 141 -3.92 -15.85 12.43
CA ALA A 141 -2.81 -14.93 12.50
C ALA A 141 -2.93 -13.92 11.36
N VAL A 142 -2.92 -12.62 11.66
CA VAL A 142 -3.12 -11.58 10.64
C VAL A 142 -1.99 -10.55 10.74
N LEU A 143 -1.13 -10.53 9.71
CA LEU A 143 0.01 -9.63 9.63
C LEU A 143 -0.28 -8.58 8.56
N THR A 144 -0.50 -7.35 9.02
CA THR A 144 -0.58 -6.11 8.25
C THR A 144 -1.60 -6.12 7.11
N TRP A 145 -2.63 -6.96 7.20
CA TRP A 145 -3.66 -7.06 6.17
C TRP A 145 -4.59 -5.83 6.23
N PRO A 146 -4.85 -5.12 5.10
CA PRO A 146 -5.79 -4.01 5.08
C PRO A 146 -7.19 -4.40 5.59
N GLY A 147 -7.65 -3.73 6.65
CA GLY A 147 -8.88 -4.08 7.37
C GLY A 147 -8.65 -4.75 8.75
N ALA A 148 -7.42 -5.14 9.07
CA ALA A 148 -7.03 -5.67 10.38
C ALA A 148 -6.02 -4.75 11.07
N ASP A 149 -6.49 -3.58 11.51
CA ASP A 149 -5.68 -2.48 12.05
C ASP A 149 -5.64 -2.40 13.59
N GLY A 150 -6.22 -3.37 14.30
CA GLY A 150 -6.19 -3.37 15.76
C GLY A 150 -7.20 -2.45 16.44
N THR A 151 -8.00 -1.68 15.70
CA THR A 151 -8.92 -0.68 16.29
C THR A 151 -10.19 -1.27 16.91
N ASP A 152 -10.54 -2.51 16.58
CA ASP A 152 -11.72 -3.23 17.07
C ASP A 152 -11.46 -4.74 17.18
N ALA A 153 -12.20 -5.45 18.02
CA ALA A 153 -12.05 -6.90 18.25
C ALA A 153 -12.33 -7.76 16.99
N ARG A 154 -13.10 -7.24 16.03
CA ARG A 154 -13.35 -7.82 14.72
C ARG A 154 -12.23 -7.53 13.72
N ARG A 155 -11.32 -6.59 14.04
CA ARG A 155 -10.23 -6.09 13.17
C ARG A 155 -8.87 -6.62 13.61
N VAL A 156 -8.86 -7.81 14.19
CA VAL A 156 -7.67 -8.55 14.62
C VAL A 156 -7.84 -10.05 14.42
N GLY A 157 -6.73 -10.74 14.17
CA GLY A 157 -6.65 -12.19 14.37
C GLY A 157 -6.57 -12.55 15.86
N ASP A 158 -6.30 -13.82 16.17
CA ASP A 158 -5.98 -14.21 17.55
C ASP A 158 -4.60 -13.68 17.98
N TRP A 159 -3.70 -13.46 17.01
CA TRP A 159 -2.43 -12.75 17.16
C TRP A 159 -1.98 -12.19 15.80
N GLY A 160 -1.05 -11.25 15.79
CA GLY A 160 -0.64 -10.59 14.54
C GLY A 160 0.17 -9.32 14.72
N LEU A 161 0.28 -8.57 13.62
CA LEU A 161 0.98 -7.30 13.49
C LEU A 161 0.06 -6.33 12.72
N THR A 162 -0.13 -5.11 13.19
CA THR A 162 -0.85 -4.07 12.42
C THR A 162 0.13 -3.29 11.54
N TYR A 163 -0.40 -2.68 10.47
CA TYR A 163 0.43 -1.84 9.59
C TYR A 163 0.70 -0.50 10.28
N VAL A 164 1.97 -0.09 10.34
CA VAL A 164 2.33 1.21 10.94
C VAL A 164 2.02 2.34 9.96
N GLY A 165 0.95 3.07 10.24
CA GLY A 165 0.44 4.12 9.35
C GLY A 165 1.09 5.50 9.54
N ALA A 166 1.70 5.76 10.70
CA ALA A 166 2.35 7.04 10.98
C ALA A 166 3.63 6.80 11.80
N PRO A 167 4.77 7.38 11.38
CA PRO A 167 5.99 7.30 12.17
C PRO A 167 5.90 8.19 13.41
N LEU A 168 6.72 7.86 14.42
CA LEU A 168 6.97 8.74 15.56
C LEU A 168 7.79 9.97 15.18
N LEU A 169 8.71 9.81 14.22
CA LEU A 169 9.54 10.87 13.66
C LEU A 169 9.64 10.72 12.15
N ASP A 170 9.35 11.80 11.43
CA ASP A 170 9.47 11.87 9.98
C ASP A 170 10.92 11.69 9.50
N PRO A 171 11.14 11.19 8.26
CA PRO A 171 12.48 11.10 7.69
C PRO A 171 13.08 12.49 7.49
N GLU A 172 14.41 12.57 7.52
CA GLU A 172 15.15 13.84 7.42
C GLU A 172 16.31 13.70 6.43
N LEU A 173 16.52 14.74 5.62
CA LEU A 173 17.73 14.91 4.83
C LEU A 173 18.52 16.10 5.39
N VAL A 174 19.69 15.82 5.96
CA VAL A 174 20.59 16.85 6.49
C VAL A 174 21.64 17.19 5.44
N VAL A 175 21.83 18.48 5.20
CA VAL A 175 22.90 19.03 4.35
C VAL A 175 23.77 19.91 5.22
N LEU A 176 25.03 19.52 5.40
CA LEU A 176 26.03 20.24 6.20
C LEU A 176 27.00 20.97 5.28
N ALA A 177 27.32 22.22 5.62
CA ALA A 177 28.31 23.07 4.99
C ALA A 177 29.54 23.23 5.90
N PRO A 178 30.65 23.83 5.43
CA PRO A 178 31.86 23.99 6.24
C PRO A 178 31.63 24.67 7.60
N ALA A 179 30.65 25.58 7.69
CA ALA A 179 30.33 26.32 8.91
C ALA A 179 29.64 25.46 9.99
N ASP A 180 29.08 24.31 9.63
CA ASP A 180 28.39 23.42 10.56
C ASP A 180 29.38 22.50 11.33
N TRP A 181 30.64 22.46 10.89
CA TRP A 181 31.68 21.63 11.47
C TRP A 181 32.50 22.42 12.48
N THR A 182 32.69 21.83 13.66
CA THR A 182 33.51 22.41 14.74
C THR A 182 34.59 21.42 15.17
N PRO A 183 35.79 21.87 15.59
CA PRO A 183 36.79 20.97 16.13
C PRO A 183 36.24 20.20 17.34
N ALA A 184 36.47 18.89 17.33
CA ALA A 184 36.12 18.04 18.46
C ALA A 184 36.79 18.50 19.77
N GLU A 185 36.08 18.33 20.89
CA GLU A 185 36.69 18.52 22.21
C GLU A 185 37.77 17.47 22.48
N ALA A 186 38.93 17.90 22.96
CA ALA A 186 40.11 17.05 23.13
C ALA A 186 39.90 15.82 24.06
N HIS A 187 38.88 15.85 24.92
CA HIS A 187 38.59 14.81 25.90
C HIS A 187 37.18 14.21 25.76
N ASP A 188 36.53 14.33 24.60
CA ASP A 188 35.23 13.70 24.40
C ASP A 188 35.35 12.15 24.46
N PRO A 189 34.75 11.48 25.47
CA PRO A 189 34.82 10.03 25.60
C PRO A 189 34.17 9.30 24.41
N ARG A 190 33.23 9.96 23.71
CA ARG A 190 32.59 9.44 22.49
C ARG A 190 33.53 9.44 21.28
N LEU A 191 34.75 9.98 21.42
CA LEU A 191 35.79 9.94 20.38
C LEU A 191 36.91 8.94 20.70
N GLN A 192 36.93 8.37 21.90
CA GLN A 192 37.93 7.38 22.31
C GLN A 192 38.01 6.20 21.33
N GLY A 193 39.21 5.89 20.83
CA GLY A 193 39.47 4.78 19.93
C GLY A 193 39.32 5.07 18.44
N LEU A 194 38.78 6.23 18.05
CA LEU A 194 38.79 6.67 16.65
C LEU A 194 40.19 7.15 16.25
N ARG A 195 40.57 6.84 15.02
CA ARG A 195 41.82 7.28 14.42
C ARG A 195 41.50 8.12 13.20
N SER A 196 42.18 9.26 13.09
CA SER A 196 42.07 10.20 11.98
C SER A 196 43.46 10.79 11.69
N PHE A 197 43.78 10.96 10.42
CA PHE A 197 45.01 11.61 9.94
C PHE A 197 44.86 13.14 9.84
N ALA A 198 43.63 13.66 9.96
CA ALA A 198 43.29 15.07 10.11
C ALA A 198 42.58 15.35 11.46
N PRO A 199 42.48 16.62 11.91
CA PRO A 199 41.68 16.97 13.10
C PRO A 199 40.25 16.45 12.99
N ILE A 200 39.76 15.79 14.04
CA ILE A 200 38.37 15.33 14.07
C ILE A 200 37.46 16.54 14.21
N LEU A 201 36.50 16.68 13.31
CA LEU A 201 35.44 17.69 13.42
C LEU A 201 34.12 17.03 13.76
N VAL A 202 33.23 17.81 14.38
CA VAL A 202 31.91 17.37 14.82
C VAL A 202 30.83 18.33 14.32
N ALA A 203 29.66 17.76 14.01
CA ALA A 203 28.46 18.49 13.62
C ALA A 203 27.26 17.91 14.37
N ARG A 204 26.29 18.79 14.70
CA ARG A 204 25.06 18.38 15.38
C ARG A 204 23.95 18.14 14.37
N LEU A 205 23.18 17.07 14.55
CA LEU A 205 21.96 16.80 13.80
C LEU A 205 20.75 17.29 14.63
N PRO A 206 20.21 18.49 14.35
CA PRO A 206 19.33 19.18 15.28
C PRO A 206 18.00 18.48 15.52
N GLN A 207 17.38 17.85 14.51
CA GLN A 207 16.08 17.21 14.69
C GLN A 207 16.17 15.86 15.43
N ARG A 208 17.31 15.16 15.36
CA ARG A 208 17.51 13.87 16.04
C ARG A 208 18.28 13.96 17.36
N GLY A 209 18.87 15.12 17.66
CA GLY A 209 19.47 15.39 18.96
C GLY A 209 20.82 14.71 19.22
N PHE A 210 21.45 14.08 18.22
CA PHE A 210 22.79 13.50 18.33
C PHE A 210 23.82 14.20 17.44
N GLU A 211 25.09 13.98 17.73
CA GLU A 211 26.22 14.53 16.99
C GLU A 211 26.90 13.46 16.13
N ILE A 212 27.57 13.90 15.09
CA ILE A 212 28.42 13.06 14.25
C ILE A 212 29.84 13.61 14.26
N ALA A 213 30.83 12.73 14.15
CA ALA A 213 32.20 13.09 13.87
C ALA A 213 32.55 12.77 12.42
N VAL A 214 33.47 13.55 11.85
CA VAL A 214 34.06 13.28 10.55
C VAL A 214 35.56 13.02 10.71
N LEU A 215 36.04 12.00 10.00
CA LEU A 215 37.39 11.49 10.08
C LEU A 215 38.03 11.47 8.69
N ASP A 216 39.34 11.64 8.68
CA ASP A 216 40.21 11.31 7.56
C ASP A 216 40.91 10.00 7.90
N ARG A 217 40.51 8.90 7.26
CA ARG A 217 41.07 7.57 7.54
C ARG A 217 42.19 7.17 6.58
N THR A 218 42.56 8.06 5.67
CA THR A 218 43.53 7.77 4.60
C THR A 218 44.86 8.47 4.90
N ASP A 219 45.94 7.70 5.10
CA ASP A 219 47.29 8.27 5.33
C ASP A 219 47.96 8.65 4.01
N ASP A 220 47.51 9.72 3.38
CA ASP A 220 48.12 10.28 2.16
C ASP A 220 48.84 11.62 2.39
N ARG A 221 48.91 12.05 3.66
CA ARG A 221 49.49 13.32 4.14
C ARG A 221 48.77 14.57 3.61
N GLN A 222 47.56 14.43 3.08
CA GLN A 222 46.67 15.52 2.75
C GLN A 222 45.46 15.45 3.67
N THR A 223 44.83 16.59 3.98
CA THR A 223 43.55 16.55 4.67
C THR A 223 42.47 16.17 3.67
N GLY A 224 41.84 15.03 3.88
CA GLY A 224 40.73 14.57 3.06
C GLY A 224 39.75 13.72 3.87
N TYR A 225 38.65 14.33 4.30
CA TYR A 225 37.66 13.59 5.09
C TYR A 225 36.89 12.58 4.24
N ASP A 226 36.80 11.34 4.72
CA ASP A 226 36.24 10.20 3.97
C ASP A 226 35.19 9.40 4.75
N THR A 227 35.04 9.66 6.05
CA THR A 227 34.25 8.83 6.95
C THR A 227 33.46 9.65 7.96
N VAL A 228 32.20 9.28 8.19
CA VAL A 228 31.35 9.82 9.27
C VAL A 228 31.15 8.77 10.36
N VAL A 229 31.15 9.19 11.63
CA VAL A 229 30.86 8.32 12.78
C VAL A 229 29.78 8.94 13.65
N PRO A 230 28.64 8.27 13.89
CA PRO A 230 27.67 8.73 14.88
C PRO A 230 28.25 8.72 16.30
N LEU A 231 28.12 9.84 17.03
CA LEU A 231 28.62 9.99 18.40
C LEU A 231 27.60 9.51 19.43
N VAL A 232 27.33 8.21 19.38
CA VAL A 232 26.41 7.48 20.27
C VAL A 232 27.16 6.42 21.08
N ALA A 233 26.51 5.85 22.10
CA ALA A 233 27.09 4.79 22.91
C ALA A 233 27.39 3.52 22.06
N PRO A 234 28.48 2.78 22.33
CA PRO A 234 28.75 1.49 21.70
C PRO A 234 27.61 0.48 21.95
N PRO A 235 27.30 -0.43 21.00
CA PRO A 235 28.03 -0.72 19.77
C PRO A 235 27.62 0.11 18.53
N ALA A 236 26.65 1.02 18.64
CA ALA A 236 26.08 1.75 17.50
C ALA A 236 26.95 2.86 16.88
N ARG A 237 28.24 2.81 17.16
CA ARG A 237 29.28 3.77 16.76
C ARG A 237 30.09 3.21 15.58
N ALA A 238 29.40 2.67 14.58
CA ALA A 238 30.03 2.14 13.38
C ALA A 238 30.37 3.28 12.41
N PRO A 239 31.60 3.33 11.85
CA PRO A 239 31.92 4.29 10.80
C PRO A 239 31.10 4.05 9.52
N LEU A 240 30.74 5.14 8.86
CA LEU A 240 29.97 5.18 7.61
C LEU A 240 30.79 5.87 6.53
N GLU A 241 31.04 5.13 5.45
CA GLU A 241 31.55 5.66 4.19
C GLU A 241 30.38 6.02 3.27
N VAL A 242 30.65 6.82 2.22
CA VAL A 242 29.62 7.26 1.27
C VAL A 242 28.91 6.05 0.66
N GLY A 243 27.58 6.08 0.67
CA GLY A 243 26.70 5.01 0.20
C GLY A 243 26.35 3.95 1.26
N GLN A 244 26.98 3.94 2.43
CA GLN A 244 26.71 2.95 3.48
C GLN A 244 25.54 3.36 4.38
N TRP A 245 24.78 2.36 4.83
CA TRP A 245 23.77 2.49 5.87
C TRP A 245 24.35 2.09 7.24
N GLY A 246 23.90 2.77 8.29
CA GLY A 246 24.16 2.44 9.68
C GLY A 246 22.89 2.52 10.53
N GLY A 247 22.92 1.90 11.71
CA GLY A 247 21.88 2.03 12.72
C GLY A 247 22.38 2.83 13.91
N VAL A 248 21.62 3.83 14.34
CA VAL A 248 21.89 4.64 15.54
C VAL A 248 20.71 4.58 16.51
N PRO A 249 20.92 4.53 17.84
CA PRO A 249 19.86 4.63 18.81
C PRO A 249 19.16 5.97 18.64
N CYS A 250 17.84 5.94 18.49
CA CYS A 250 17.01 7.13 18.57
C CYS A 250 16.33 7.18 19.93
N VAL A 251 16.76 8.16 20.73
CA VAL A 251 16.14 8.53 22.00
C VAL A 251 15.75 10.00 21.87
N GLY A 252 14.45 10.28 21.88
CA GLY A 252 13.92 11.65 21.91
C GLY A 252 13.23 11.92 23.25
N PRO A 253 12.95 13.20 23.58
CA PRO A 253 12.20 13.56 24.80
C PRO A 253 10.78 12.95 24.85
N TRP A 254 10.28 12.46 23.71
CA TRP A 254 9.01 11.73 23.58
C TRP A 254 9.10 10.23 23.95
N LEU A 255 10.32 9.70 24.07
CA LEU A 255 10.61 8.30 24.45
C LEU A 255 11.14 8.20 25.89
N GLU A 256 11.42 9.34 26.55
CA GLU A 256 11.84 9.38 27.95
C GLU A 256 10.66 8.99 28.86
N GLY A 257 10.71 7.79 29.43
CA GLY A 257 9.70 7.29 30.37
C GLY A 257 9.01 5.99 29.93
N GLU A 258 9.06 5.67 28.64
CA GLU A 258 8.78 4.32 28.14
C GLU A 258 10.04 3.48 28.24
N ALA A 259 10.38 3.14 29.49
CA ALA A 259 11.56 2.36 29.83
C ALA A 259 11.61 1.10 28.94
N GLU A 260 12.62 1.04 28.05
CA GLU A 260 13.04 -0.10 27.19
C GLU A 260 12.78 -0.01 25.67
N LEU A 261 12.11 1.00 25.11
CA LEU A 261 11.97 1.14 23.64
C LEU A 261 13.16 1.91 23.01
N ALA A 262 14.36 1.33 23.06
CA ALA A 262 15.50 1.80 22.29
C ALA A 262 15.28 1.50 20.79
N THR A 263 14.62 2.41 20.06
CA THR A 263 14.45 2.27 18.60
C THR A 263 15.78 2.59 17.89
N THR A 264 16.04 1.95 16.75
CA THR A 264 17.19 2.27 15.89
C THR A 264 16.73 3.09 14.69
N CYS A 265 17.30 4.26 14.47
CA CYS A 265 17.16 5.00 13.23
C CYS A 265 18.22 4.56 12.24
N LEU A 266 17.79 4.35 10.99
CA LEU A 266 18.67 4.01 9.90
C LEU A 266 19.19 5.29 9.25
N VAL A 267 20.51 5.40 9.15
CA VAL A 267 21.20 6.58 8.63
C VAL A 267 22.02 6.16 7.42
N LYS A 268 22.02 6.97 6.35
CA LYS A 268 22.86 6.77 5.17
C LYS A 268 23.70 8.01 4.90
N LEU A 269 25.01 7.84 4.75
CA LEU A 269 25.87 8.90 4.22
C LEU A 269 25.70 8.94 2.70
N LEU A 270 25.06 9.97 2.16
CA LEU A 270 24.78 10.10 0.73
C LEU A 270 25.95 10.75 -0.02
N GLU A 271 26.59 11.73 0.61
CA GLU A 271 27.66 12.53 0.00
C GLU A 271 28.58 13.05 1.10
N LEU A 272 29.89 13.08 0.82
CA LEU A 272 30.90 13.69 1.68
C LEU A 272 32.01 14.26 0.79
N ALA A 273 32.11 15.58 0.73
CA ALA A 273 33.23 16.24 0.06
C ALA A 273 34.47 16.18 0.97
N PRO A 274 35.67 15.83 0.43
CA PRO A 274 36.89 15.73 1.25
C PRO A 274 37.30 17.01 1.96
N ASP A 275 36.90 18.17 1.43
CA ASP A 275 37.12 19.50 2.01
C ASP A 275 35.94 19.99 2.88
N LEU A 276 34.93 19.14 3.07
CA LEU A 276 33.67 19.42 3.75
C LEU A 276 32.85 20.56 3.16
N ALA A 277 33.05 20.88 1.87
CA ALA A 277 32.20 21.82 1.14
C ALA A 277 30.72 21.42 1.20
N THR A 278 30.44 20.12 1.25
CA THR A 278 29.12 19.56 1.48
C THR A 278 29.22 18.18 2.11
N ALA A 279 28.30 17.86 3.03
CA ALA A 279 28.01 16.50 3.44
C ALA A 279 26.50 16.30 3.50
N ARG A 280 26.00 15.20 2.95
CA ARG A 280 24.56 14.89 2.92
C ARG A 280 24.29 13.58 3.61
N ILE A 281 23.38 13.61 4.57
CA ILE A 281 23.05 12.47 5.41
C ILE A 281 21.55 12.31 5.42
N TYR A 282 21.10 11.11 5.04
CA TYR A 282 19.69 10.74 5.13
C TYR A 282 19.43 9.99 6.44
N LEU A 283 18.36 10.37 7.13
CA LEU A 283 17.87 9.71 8.33
C LEU A 283 16.46 9.22 8.03
N ASN A 284 16.27 7.92 8.21
CA ASN A 284 14.99 7.27 7.98
C ASN A 284 13.96 7.69 9.04
N ASP A 285 12.67 7.50 8.73
CA ASP A 285 11.62 7.61 9.73
C ASP A 285 11.85 6.63 10.90
N VAL A 286 11.24 6.94 12.04
CA VAL A 286 11.26 6.08 13.23
C VAL A 286 9.85 5.66 13.55
N SER A 287 9.64 4.35 13.64
CA SER A 287 8.35 3.71 13.81
C SER A 287 8.45 2.59 14.85
N ILE A 288 7.34 2.27 15.50
CA ILE A 288 7.24 1.15 16.45
C ILE A 288 6.35 0.08 15.84
N ASN A 289 6.77 -1.18 15.97
CA ASN A 289 5.94 -2.31 15.57
C ASN A 289 4.75 -2.47 16.52
N GLU A 290 3.56 -2.64 15.96
CA GLU A 290 2.33 -2.85 16.72
C GLU A 290 1.88 -4.31 16.63
N ALA A 291 2.49 -5.16 17.44
CA ALA A 291 2.19 -6.60 17.49
C ALA A 291 1.23 -6.95 18.65
N TYR A 292 0.45 -8.01 18.48
CA TYR A 292 -0.55 -8.45 19.46
C TYR A 292 -0.74 -9.97 19.48
N PRO A 293 -1.24 -10.55 20.59
CA PRO A 293 -1.35 -9.95 21.92
C PRO A 293 0.05 -9.78 22.55
N GLU A 294 0.13 -9.31 23.79
CA GLU A 294 1.40 -9.01 24.49
C GLU A 294 2.45 -10.14 24.39
N ALA A 295 2.02 -11.41 24.49
CA ALA A 295 2.93 -12.55 24.36
C ALA A 295 3.63 -12.61 22.99
N PHE A 296 2.89 -12.39 21.90
CA PHE A 296 3.48 -12.33 20.56
C PHE A 296 4.26 -11.03 20.35
N ALA A 297 3.81 -9.92 20.93
CA ALA A 297 4.52 -8.65 20.85
C ALA A 297 5.93 -8.73 21.45
N ARG A 298 6.08 -9.40 22.60
CA ARG A 298 7.39 -9.66 23.22
C ARG A 298 8.28 -10.53 22.33
N GLU A 299 7.75 -11.63 21.80
CA GLU A 299 8.47 -12.51 20.88
C GLU A 299 8.94 -11.77 19.61
N PHE A 300 8.08 -10.91 19.04
CA PHE A 300 8.41 -10.10 17.88
C PHE A 300 9.49 -9.06 18.20
N ALA A 301 9.42 -8.43 19.36
CA ALA A 301 10.47 -7.50 19.81
C ALA A 301 11.82 -8.22 20.02
N GLU A 302 11.81 -9.41 20.62
CA GLU A 302 13.01 -10.24 20.82
C GLU A 302 13.65 -10.70 19.50
N SER A 303 12.89 -10.76 18.41
CA SER A 303 13.43 -11.08 17.09
C SER A 303 14.33 -9.98 16.52
N GLY A 304 14.30 -8.76 17.08
CA GLY A 304 15.06 -7.61 16.62
C GLY A 304 14.62 -7.04 15.27
N LEU A 305 13.43 -7.42 14.78
CA LEU A 305 12.89 -6.84 13.55
C LEU A 305 12.35 -5.45 13.84
N LEU A 306 12.87 -4.46 13.13
CA LEU A 306 12.45 -3.07 13.24
C LEU A 306 11.66 -2.69 12.00
N TRP A 307 10.55 -1.96 12.18
CA TRP A 307 9.82 -1.37 11.07
C TRP A 307 10.75 -0.39 10.33
N PRO A 308 11.13 -0.68 9.07
CA PRO A 308 12.16 0.11 8.39
C PRO A 308 11.59 1.31 7.62
N GLY A 309 10.27 1.53 7.70
CA GLY A 309 9.55 2.53 6.91
C GLY A 309 9.35 2.15 5.45
N PRO A 310 8.34 2.74 4.77
CA PRO A 310 8.26 2.72 3.31
C PRO A 310 9.44 3.49 2.69
N PRO A 311 9.75 3.27 1.39
CA PRO A 311 10.77 4.06 0.70
C PRO A 311 10.34 5.53 0.57
N ASP A 312 11.32 6.44 0.50
CA ASP A 312 11.04 7.88 0.60
C ASP A 312 10.75 8.53 -0.76
N ASP A 313 9.47 8.50 -1.13
CA ASP A 313 8.97 9.04 -2.39
C ASP A 313 9.15 10.56 -2.50
N GLY A 314 9.03 11.25 -1.37
CA GLY A 314 9.17 12.70 -1.28
C GLY A 314 10.56 13.14 -1.68
N PHE A 315 11.59 12.56 -1.05
CA PHE A 315 12.98 12.88 -1.38
C PHE A 315 13.42 12.34 -2.74
N LEU A 316 12.88 11.21 -3.23
CA LEU A 316 13.15 10.79 -4.61
C LEU A 316 12.58 11.80 -5.61
N SER A 317 11.33 12.25 -5.41
CA SER A 317 10.70 13.24 -6.28
C SER A 317 11.44 14.58 -6.24
N ALA A 318 11.90 15.02 -5.06
CA ALA A 318 12.70 16.22 -4.89
C ALA A 318 13.99 16.15 -5.71
N ALA A 319 14.74 15.04 -5.62
CA ALA A 319 15.96 14.83 -6.39
C ALA A 319 15.73 14.92 -7.90
N TRP A 320 14.63 14.35 -8.41
CA TRP A 320 14.29 14.45 -9.84
C TRP A 320 13.89 15.85 -10.31
N LYS A 321 13.49 16.72 -9.40
CA LYS A 321 13.22 18.14 -9.64
C LYS A 321 14.45 19.04 -9.44
N GLY A 322 15.61 18.45 -9.10
CA GLY A 322 16.84 19.18 -8.82
C GLY A 322 16.93 19.77 -7.41
N GLU A 323 16.04 19.35 -6.51
CA GLU A 323 16.06 19.71 -5.09
C GLU A 323 16.88 18.69 -4.28
N PRO A 324 17.33 19.01 -3.06
CA PRO A 324 17.95 18.04 -2.18
C PRO A 324 17.03 16.84 -1.95
N GLY A 325 17.54 15.63 -2.23
CA GLY A 325 16.76 14.41 -2.12
C GLY A 325 17.62 13.15 -2.09
N ILE A 326 17.01 12.00 -2.37
CA ILE A 326 17.70 10.71 -2.49
C ILE A 326 17.71 10.23 -3.94
N ASP A 327 18.72 9.45 -4.31
CA ASP A 327 18.78 8.87 -5.64
C ASP A 327 17.92 7.59 -5.75
N LEU A 328 17.69 7.13 -6.99
CA LEU A 328 16.90 5.93 -7.24
C LEU A 328 17.54 4.67 -6.62
N ALA A 329 18.87 4.62 -6.51
CA ALA A 329 19.55 3.48 -5.90
C ALA A 329 19.22 3.38 -4.40
N THR A 330 19.29 4.50 -3.67
CA THR A 330 18.90 4.61 -2.27
C THR A 330 17.42 4.25 -2.07
N TRP A 331 16.53 4.77 -2.92
CA TRP A 331 15.11 4.43 -2.86
C TRP A 331 14.87 2.93 -3.03
N VAL A 332 15.54 2.28 -3.99
CA VAL A 332 15.44 0.83 -4.20
C VAL A 332 15.98 0.04 -3.00
N GLU A 333 17.06 0.47 -2.37
CA GLU A 333 17.57 -0.16 -1.14
C GLU A 333 16.55 -0.07 0.00
N GLN A 334 15.86 1.07 0.16
CA GLN A 334 14.77 1.20 1.12
C GLN A 334 13.63 0.24 0.81
N SER A 335 13.19 0.14 -0.44
CA SER A 335 12.12 -0.78 -0.84
C SER A 335 12.49 -2.26 -0.66
N GLU A 336 13.75 -2.64 -0.92
CA GLU A 336 14.23 -4.00 -0.69
C GLU A 336 14.28 -4.31 0.82
N ARG A 337 14.71 -3.36 1.65
CA ARG A 337 14.68 -3.47 3.11
C ARG A 337 13.25 -3.59 3.64
N PHE A 338 12.32 -2.78 3.11
CA PHE A 338 10.91 -2.84 3.48
C PHE A 338 10.29 -4.18 3.09
N THR A 339 10.58 -4.68 1.88
CA THR A 339 10.18 -6.04 1.45
C THR A 339 10.74 -7.12 2.38
N GLY A 340 12.01 -7.00 2.76
CA GLY A 340 12.69 -7.92 3.68
C GLY A 340 12.04 -7.96 5.07
N PHE A 341 11.52 -6.83 5.58
CA PHE A 341 10.78 -6.80 6.84
C PHE A 341 9.52 -7.67 6.79
N PHE A 342 8.65 -7.48 5.79
CA PHE A 342 7.43 -8.31 5.65
C PHE A 342 7.77 -9.79 5.45
N GLY A 343 8.80 -10.08 4.65
CA GLY A 343 9.31 -11.44 4.46
C GLY A 343 9.80 -12.09 5.75
N ALA A 344 10.56 -11.36 6.57
CA ALA A 344 11.05 -11.83 7.85
C ALA A 344 9.93 -12.02 8.89
N ALA A 345 9.01 -11.05 8.99
CA ALA A 345 7.86 -11.12 9.88
C ALA A 345 6.97 -12.34 9.55
N LEU A 346 6.72 -12.58 8.26
CA LEU A 346 5.97 -13.77 7.82
C LEU A 346 6.72 -15.07 8.10
N ARG A 347 8.06 -15.12 7.94
CA ARG A 347 8.82 -16.33 8.29
C ARG A 347 8.74 -16.65 9.79
N LEU A 348 8.76 -15.64 10.66
CA LEU A 348 8.53 -15.83 12.10
C LEU A 348 7.13 -16.41 12.35
N ALA A 349 6.10 -15.83 11.73
CA ALA A 349 4.72 -16.31 11.88
C ALA A 349 4.52 -17.74 11.34
N VAL A 350 5.06 -18.06 10.15
CA VAL A 350 4.96 -19.40 9.54
C VAL A 350 5.65 -20.47 10.37
N ALA A 351 6.75 -20.13 11.06
CA ALA A 351 7.48 -21.07 11.89
C ALA A 351 6.72 -21.50 13.15
N ARG A 352 5.69 -20.74 13.56
CA ARG A 352 4.81 -21.10 14.68
C ARG A 352 3.87 -22.24 14.26
N ASP A 353 3.44 -23.04 15.22
CA ASP A 353 2.51 -24.16 14.99
C ASP A 353 1.06 -23.82 15.36
N ASP A 354 0.80 -22.56 15.71
CA ASP A 354 -0.32 -22.15 16.54
C ASP A 354 -1.35 -21.30 15.77
N TRP A 355 -1.54 -21.65 14.50
CA TRP A 355 -2.47 -21.07 13.55
C TRP A 355 -3.02 -22.13 12.58
N ASP A 356 -4.24 -21.90 12.08
CA ASP A 356 -4.88 -22.60 10.96
C ASP A 356 -4.96 -21.70 9.71
N LEU A 357 -5.17 -20.40 9.90
CA LEU A 357 -5.17 -19.38 8.86
C LEU A 357 -4.14 -18.30 9.19
N LEU A 358 -3.17 -18.10 8.30
CA LEU A 358 -2.22 -16.99 8.35
C LEU A 358 -2.48 -16.06 7.16
N MET A 359 -2.74 -14.78 7.43
CA MET A 359 -2.92 -13.75 6.41
C MET A 359 -1.75 -12.77 6.47
N GLY A 360 -1.19 -12.42 5.31
CA GLY A 360 -0.02 -11.56 5.19
C GLY A 360 -0.11 -10.60 4.01
N TYR A 361 0.69 -9.56 4.03
CA TYR A 361 0.63 -8.47 3.06
C TYR A 361 2.04 -7.96 2.68
N PHE A 362 2.22 -7.62 1.41
CA PHE A 362 3.42 -6.95 0.87
C PHE A 362 2.99 -5.72 0.05
N PRO A 363 3.33 -4.49 0.47
CA PRO A 363 2.97 -3.26 -0.25
C PRO A 363 3.90 -2.93 -1.43
N THR A 364 5.09 -3.52 -1.47
CA THR A 364 6.22 -2.90 -2.18
C THR A 364 6.12 -2.88 -3.71
N ILE A 365 5.34 -3.77 -4.32
CA ILE A 365 5.09 -3.76 -5.77
C ILE A 365 4.19 -2.58 -6.15
N ASP A 366 3.20 -2.26 -5.32
CA ASP A 366 2.30 -1.12 -5.50
C ASP A 366 3.04 0.21 -5.34
N GLU A 367 3.81 0.36 -4.26
CA GLU A 367 4.67 1.55 -4.02
C GLU A 367 5.60 1.83 -5.22
N ALA A 368 6.26 0.79 -5.72
CA ALA A 368 7.08 0.89 -6.92
C ALA A 368 6.27 1.17 -8.19
N GLY A 369 5.01 0.73 -8.26
CA GLY A 369 4.09 1.07 -9.33
C GLY A 369 3.76 2.57 -9.34
N HIS A 370 3.38 3.13 -8.18
CA HIS A 370 3.07 4.54 -8.03
C HIS A 370 4.26 5.43 -8.42
N GLN A 371 5.45 5.13 -7.95
CA GLN A 371 6.62 5.98 -8.23
C GLN A 371 7.30 5.72 -9.57
N LEU A 372 7.35 4.46 -10.02
CA LEU A 372 8.27 4.05 -11.08
C LEU A 372 7.58 3.54 -12.35
N LEU A 373 6.24 3.54 -12.47
CA LEU A 373 5.54 3.16 -13.71
C LEU A 373 5.63 4.26 -14.80
N LEU A 374 6.85 4.61 -15.17
CA LEU A 374 7.16 5.65 -16.15
C LEU A 374 7.16 5.07 -17.57
N THR A 375 6.00 4.92 -18.18
CA THR A 375 5.81 4.22 -19.47
C THR A 375 5.07 5.03 -20.54
N ASP A 376 4.36 6.09 -20.15
CA ASP A 376 3.65 7.00 -21.03
C ASP A 376 4.50 8.26 -21.30
N PRO A 377 4.81 8.60 -22.57
CA PRO A 377 5.61 9.78 -22.91
C PRO A 377 5.06 11.13 -22.44
N ARG A 378 3.78 11.20 -22.04
CA ARG A 378 3.15 12.43 -21.53
C ARG A 378 3.42 12.69 -20.06
N GLN A 379 3.99 11.71 -19.34
CA GLN A 379 4.35 11.88 -17.93
C GLN A 379 5.47 12.93 -17.81
N GLU A 380 5.32 13.87 -16.87
CA GLU A 380 6.22 15.03 -16.72
C GLU A 380 7.70 14.64 -16.61
N LEU A 381 7.98 13.55 -15.89
CA LEU A 381 9.34 13.07 -15.66
C LEU A 381 9.85 12.12 -16.75
N PHE A 382 9.12 11.90 -17.84
CA PHE A 382 9.47 10.91 -18.85
C PHE A 382 10.73 11.28 -19.63
N THR A 383 11.73 10.39 -19.61
CA THR A 383 12.78 10.31 -20.62
C THR A 383 13.01 8.82 -20.95
N PRO A 384 13.50 8.46 -22.15
CA PRO A 384 13.83 7.07 -22.47
C PRO A 384 14.82 6.45 -21.49
N GLN A 385 15.79 7.23 -21.01
CA GLN A 385 16.76 6.79 -19.99
C GLN A 385 16.06 6.52 -18.66
N ARG A 386 15.31 7.48 -18.13
CA ARG A 386 14.63 7.34 -16.83
C ARG A 386 13.60 6.22 -16.84
N ARG A 387 12.86 6.05 -17.95
CA ARG A 387 11.98 4.89 -18.17
C ARG A 387 12.73 3.57 -18.00
N ALA A 388 13.92 3.45 -18.59
CA ALA A 388 14.72 2.23 -18.51
C ALA A 388 15.27 1.99 -17.09
N GLU A 389 15.67 3.05 -16.40
CA GLU A 389 16.10 3.01 -14.99
C GLU A 389 14.96 2.57 -14.06
N CYS A 390 13.79 3.19 -14.19
CA CYS A 390 12.59 2.82 -13.43
C CYS A 390 12.13 1.38 -13.70
N ALA A 391 12.20 0.92 -14.96
CA ALA A 391 11.88 -0.47 -15.30
C ALA A 391 12.84 -1.48 -14.64
N ARG A 392 14.15 -1.16 -14.58
CA ARG A 392 15.15 -1.99 -13.88
C ARG A 392 14.92 -1.98 -12.36
N ALA A 393 14.62 -0.82 -11.79
CA ALA A 393 14.30 -0.69 -10.37
C ALA A 393 13.06 -1.52 -9.99
N ARG A 394 11.95 -1.40 -10.75
CA ARG A 394 10.75 -2.23 -10.54
C ARG A 394 11.05 -3.72 -10.64
N LEU A 395 11.88 -4.15 -11.60
CA LEU A 395 12.31 -5.54 -11.68
C LEU A 395 13.05 -6.00 -10.42
N ARG A 396 13.94 -5.18 -9.85
CA ARG A 396 14.61 -5.50 -8.59
C ARG A 396 13.62 -5.69 -7.44
N ILE A 397 12.55 -4.89 -7.38
CA ILE A 397 11.50 -5.05 -6.35
C ILE A 397 10.74 -6.37 -6.53
N TRP A 398 10.35 -6.73 -7.75
CA TRP A 398 9.77 -8.04 -8.04
C TRP A 398 10.70 -9.19 -7.63
N GLN A 399 12.01 -9.04 -7.87
CA GLN A 399 13.01 -10.03 -7.47
C GLN A 399 13.22 -10.06 -5.95
N ALA A 400 13.07 -8.95 -5.24
CA ALA A 400 13.11 -8.91 -3.78
C ALA A 400 11.93 -9.67 -3.17
N VAL A 401 10.72 -9.43 -3.67
CA VAL A 401 9.52 -10.19 -3.26
C VAL A 401 9.69 -11.67 -3.58
N ASP A 402 10.23 -12.02 -4.74
CA ASP A 402 10.51 -13.40 -5.13
C ASP A 402 11.52 -14.10 -4.20
N ARG A 403 12.57 -13.38 -3.74
CA ARG A 403 13.54 -13.89 -2.77
C ARG A 403 12.89 -14.16 -1.41
N GLU A 404 12.07 -13.24 -0.91
CA GLU A 404 11.36 -13.42 0.36
C GLU A 404 10.33 -14.54 0.27
N LEU A 405 9.60 -14.64 -0.84
CA LEU A 405 8.68 -15.74 -1.09
C LEU A 405 9.40 -17.09 -1.09
N ALA A 406 10.56 -17.20 -1.74
CA ALA A 406 11.37 -18.42 -1.69
C ALA A 406 11.79 -18.77 -0.25
N ALA A 407 12.10 -17.76 0.57
CA ALA A 407 12.46 -17.96 1.97
C ALA A 407 11.26 -18.42 2.83
N ILE A 408 10.06 -17.88 2.58
CA ILE A 408 8.81 -18.30 3.21
C ILE A 408 8.47 -19.75 2.83
N LEU A 409 8.55 -20.10 1.55
CA LEU A 409 8.25 -21.45 1.07
C LEU A 409 9.21 -22.52 1.63
N ARG A 410 10.44 -22.15 2.01
CA ARG A 410 11.38 -23.07 2.67
C ARG A 410 11.00 -23.43 4.09
N VAL A 411 10.29 -22.54 4.80
CA VAL A 411 9.86 -22.79 6.19
C VAL A 411 8.44 -23.35 6.27
N ALA A 412 7.61 -23.16 5.24
CA ALA A 412 6.27 -23.72 5.18
C ALA A 412 6.28 -25.24 4.89
N ASP A 413 5.55 -26.03 5.67
CA ASP A 413 5.33 -27.45 5.39
C ASP A 413 4.22 -27.64 4.35
N LEU A 414 4.59 -27.69 3.07
CA LEU A 414 3.63 -27.84 1.97
C LEU A 414 2.89 -29.20 1.95
N ARG A 415 3.20 -30.13 2.86
CA ARG A 415 2.46 -31.40 3.00
C ARG A 415 1.12 -31.21 3.71
N ASP A 416 1.05 -30.25 4.64
CA ASP A 416 -0.17 -29.96 5.41
C ASP A 416 -0.71 -28.53 5.21
N THR A 417 0.10 -27.67 4.61
CA THR A 417 -0.18 -26.25 4.40
C THR A 417 -0.42 -25.94 2.92
N ARG A 418 -1.41 -25.08 2.64
CA ARG A 418 -1.57 -24.39 1.35
C ARG A 418 -1.06 -22.97 1.44
N VAL A 419 -0.30 -22.54 0.45
CA VAL A 419 0.13 -21.15 0.28
C VAL A 419 -0.59 -20.57 -0.92
N VAL A 420 -1.22 -19.42 -0.72
CA VAL A 420 -2.05 -18.74 -1.70
C VAL A 420 -1.52 -17.34 -1.87
N LEU A 421 -1.13 -16.97 -3.09
CA LEU A 421 -0.77 -15.61 -3.45
C LEU A 421 -1.93 -14.98 -4.18
N VAL A 422 -2.36 -13.83 -3.70
CA VAL A 422 -3.35 -12.99 -4.36
C VAL A 422 -2.78 -11.59 -4.51
N SER A 423 -3.47 -10.78 -5.29
CA SER A 423 -3.30 -9.35 -5.30
C SER A 423 -4.66 -8.70 -5.50
N ASP A 424 -4.79 -7.52 -4.95
CA ASP A 424 -5.99 -6.72 -4.91
C ASP A 424 -6.27 -6.03 -6.24
N HIS A 425 -5.25 -5.50 -6.93
CA HIS A 425 -5.36 -4.90 -8.26
C HIS A 425 -4.03 -4.91 -9.03
N GLY A 426 -4.08 -4.54 -10.32
CA GLY A 426 -2.91 -4.15 -11.09
C GLY A 426 -2.64 -2.63 -11.04
N MET A 427 -1.94 -2.09 -12.04
CA MET A 427 -1.51 -0.68 -12.04
C MET A 427 -1.52 -0.10 -13.46
N LEU A 428 -2.04 1.12 -13.63
CA LEU A 428 -2.06 1.85 -14.90
C LEU A 428 -1.12 3.06 -14.87
N PRO A 429 -0.43 3.39 -15.99
CA PRO A 429 0.32 4.64 -16.04
C PRO A 429 -0.65 5.82 -16.06
N ILE A 430 -0.33 6.87 -15.31
CA ILE A 430 -1.05 8.15 -15.36
C ILE A 430 -0.08 9.30 -15.61
N HIS A 431 -0.54 10.27 -16.38
CA HIS A 431 0.20 11.50 -16.70
C HIS A 431 -0.50 12.75 -16.16
N THR A 432 -1.82 12.70 -15.92
CA THR A 432 -2.61 13.87 -15.51
C THR A 432 -3.48 13.56 -14.29
N ALA A 433 -3.49 14.48 -13.34
CA ALA A 433 -4.39 14.50 -12.21
C ALA A 433 -5.58 15.46 -12.46
N LEU A 434 -6.76 15.05 -12.02
CA LEU A 434 -8.03 15.75 -12.12
C LEU A 434 -8.55 16.08 -10.71
N ASP A 435 -8.98 17.30 -10.46
CA ASP A 435 -9.65 17.68 -9.22
C ASP A 435 -11.09 18.16 -9.49
N PRO A 436 -12.11 17.30 -9.25
CA PRO A 436 -13.51 17.67 -9.40
C PRO A 436 -13.94 18.82 -8.49
N ASN A 437 -13.31 19.00 -7.32
CA ASN A 437 -13.72 20.04 -6.37
C ASN A 437 -13.44 21.45 -6.87
N VAL A 438 -12.42 21.63 -7.72
CA VAL A 438 -12.16 22.92 -8.37
C VAL A 438 -13.29 23.26 -9.35
N LEU A 439 -13.76 22.31 -10.15
CA LEU A 439 -14.92 22.53 -11.04
C LEU A 439 -16.19 22.84 -10.24
N LEU A 440 -16.42 22.13 -9.12
CA LEU A 440 -17.55 22.40 -8.24
C LEU A 440 -17.48 23.80 -7.63
N GLN A 441 -16.27 24.26 -7.27
CA GLN A 441 -16.04 25.62 -6.78
C GLN A 441 -16.35 26.67 -7.87
N GLU A 442 -15.88 26.46 -9.11
CA GLU A 442 -16.16 27.33 -10.25
C GLU A 442 -17.66 27.43 -10.58
N LYS A 443 -18.43 26.37 -10.28
CA LYS A 443 -19.89 26.34 -10.43
C LYS A 443 -20.65 26.89 -9.22
N GLY A 444 -19.96 27.34 -8.18
CA GLY A 444 -20.57 27.85 -6.96
C GLY A 444 -21.27 26.77 -6.13
N LEU A 445 -20.93 25.49 -6.35
CA LEU A 445 -21.48 24.34 -5.61
C LEU A 445 -20.62 23.94 -4.42
N LEU A 446 -19.39 24.45 -4.35
CA LEU A 446 -18.43 24.20 -3.27
C LEU A 446 -17.78 25.51 -2.83
N ALA A 447 -17.64 25.68 -1.52
CA ALA A 447 -16.89 26.79 -0.92
C ALA A 447 -15.58 26.27 -0.30
N ALA A 448 -14.50 27.01 -0.50
CA ALA A 448 -13.21 26.69 0.10
C ALA A 448 -12.43 27.97 0.45
N ASP A 449 -11.70 27.95 1.56
CA ASP A 449 -10.73 28.96 1.96
C ASP A 449 -9.36 28.33 2.15
N LYS A 450 -8.32 28.91 1.54
CA LYS A 450 -6.94 28.36 1.52
C LYS A 450 -6.91 26.85 1.24
N ALA A 451 -7.71 26.42 0.28
CA ALA A 451 -7.93 25.03 -0.14
C ALA A 451 -8.57 24.08 0.89
N LYS A 452 -8.98 24.57 2.06
CA LYS A 452 -9.84 23.85 2.99
C LYS A 452 -11.29 24.04 2.56
N ILE A 453 -11.98 22.94 2.29
CA ILE A 453 -13.42 22.95 2.00
C ILE A 453 -14.18 23.42 3.24
N LEU A 454 -15.09 24.37 3.06
CA LEU A 454 -15.95 24.92 4.10
C LEU A 454 -17.31 24.24 4.08
N GLU A 455 -17.93 24.03 5.23
CA GLU A 455 -19.27 23.43 5.29
C GLU A 455 -20.33 24.44 4.85
N GLU A 456 -20.22 25.67 5.35
CA GLU A 456 -21.02 26.79 4.89
C GLU A 456 -20.71 27.11 3.42
N GLY A 457 -21.76 27.18 2.61
CA GLY A 457 -21.65 27.45 1.17
C GLY A 457 -21.33 26.24 0.30
N THR A 458 -21.03 25.06 0.84
CA THR A 458 -20.82 23.83 0.05
C THR A 458 -22.10 23.00 -0.03
N ILE A 459 -22.58 22.76 -1.24
CA ILE A 459 -23.74 21.90 -1.55
C ILE A 459 -23.26 20.53 -2.06
N VAL A 460 -22.15 20.50 -2.78
CA VAL A 460 -21.61 19.30 -3.43
C VAL A 460 -20.12 19.22 -3.16
N ARG A 461 -19.61 18.03 -2.87
CA ARG A 461 -18.16 17.77 -2.80
C ARG A 461 -17.81 16.42 -3.40
N ALA A 462 -16.57 16.26 -3.82
CA ALA A 462 -16.00 15.00 -4.26
C ALA A 462 -14.93 14.51 -3.27
N VAL A 463 -14.96 13.21 -2.97
CA VAL A 463 -13.86 12.48 -2.34
C VAL A 463 -13.15 11.68 -3.42
N THR A 464 -11.85 11.91 -3.59
CA THR A 464 -11.05 11.34 -4.68
C THR A 464 -10.28 10.11 -4.23
N GLY A 465 -10.14 9.12 -5.12
CA GLY A 465 -9.44 7.86 -4.84
C GLY A 465 -8.93 7.21 -6.13
N GLY A 466 -7.69 7.56 -6.52
CA GLY A 466 -7.04 7.01 -7.71
C GLY A 466 -7.85 7.27 -8.98
N GLY A 467 -8.17 6.24 -9.76
CA GLY A 467 -8.99 6.32 -10.98
C GLY A 467 -10.49 6.51 -10.75
N SER A 468 -10.93 6.70 -9.50
CA SER A 468 -12.34 6.95 -9.15
C SER A 468 -12.54 8.16 -8.22
N ALA A 469 -13.75 8.72 -8.23
CA ALA A 469 -14.15 9.75 -7.27
C ALA A 469 -15.64 9.61 -6.91
N HIS A 470 -15.95 9.80 -5.63
CA HIS A 470 -17.31 9.77 -5.10
C HIS A 470 -17.80 11.21 -4.91
N VAL A 471 -18.86 11.59 -5.61
CA VAL A 471 -19.48 12.92 -5.52
C VAL A 471 -20.71 12.83 -4.61
N TYR A 472 -20.68 13.59 -3.52
CA TYR A 472 -21.73 13.64 -2.50
C TYR A 472 -22.50 14.96 -2.61
N VAL A 473 -23.82 14.86 -2.58
CA VAL A 473 -24.72 16.02 -2.55
C VAL A 473 -25.37 16.09 -1.18
N ARG A 474 -25.29 17.27 -0.53
CA ARG A 474 -25.87 17.49 0.79
C ARG A 474 -27.36 17.11 0.80
N GLU A 475 -27.83 16.53 1.90
CA GLU A 475 -29.19 15.98 1.99
C GLU A 475 -30.27 17.06 1.83
N ASP A 476 -30.01 18.27 2.32
CA ASP A 476 -30.92 19.42 2.26
C ASP A 476 -30.82 20.22 0.94
N ALA A 477 -30.06 19.74 -0.05
CA ALA A 477 -29.87 20.44 -1.31
C ALA A 477 -31.22 20.57 -2.07
N PRO A 478 -31.58 21.80 -2.54
CA PRO A 478 -32.81 22.01 -3.28
C PRO A 478 -32.76 21.30 -4.64
N ASP A 479 -33.89 20.71 -5.05
CA ASP A 479 -34.07 20.03 -6.35
C ASP A 479 -32.94 19.01 -6.67
N ARG A 480 -32.61 18.18 -5.67
CA ARG A 480 -31.49 17.23 -5.69
C ARG A 480 -31.44 16.33 -6.93
N ALA A 481 -32.60 15.88 -7.42
CA ALA A 481 -32.69 15.03 -8.61
C ALA A 481 -32.22 15.77 -9.88
N ARG A 482 -32.62 17.03 -10.03
CA ARG A 482 -32.15 17.89 -11.11
C ARG A 482 -30.66 18.16 -10.97
N LEU A 483 -30.19 18.53 -9.77
CA LEU A 483 -28.77 18.78 -9.51
C LEU A 483 -27.89 17.58 -9.86
N LEU A 484 -28.30 16.35 -9.53
CA LEU A 484 -27.57 15.13 -9.90
C LEU A 484 -27.46 14.95 -11.42
N THR A 485 -28.52 15.29 -12.16
CA THR A 485 -28.49 15.26 -13.63
C THR A 485 -27.51 16.30 -14.17
N GLU A 486 -27.55 17.52 -13.65
CA GLU A 486 -26.63 18.61 -14.03
C GLU A 486 -25.17 18.26 -13.69
N LEU A 487 -24.91 17.60 -12.56
CA LEU A 487 -23.57 17.11 -12.18
C LEU A 487 -23.07 16.02 -13.12
N ARG A 488 -23.92 15.06 -13.50
CA ARG A 488 -23.54 14.03 -14.48
C ARG A 488 -23.18 14.68 -15.81
N ASP A 489 -23.97 15.62 -16.27
CA ASP A 489 -23.74 16.32 -17.55
C ASP A 489 -22.47 17.20 -17.47
N LEU A 490 -22.21 17.85 -16.33
CA LEU A 490 -20.97 18.58 -16.06
C LEU A 490 -19.74 17.69 -16.20
N PHE A 491 -19.71 16.56 -15.49
CA PHE A 491 -18.53 15.69 -15.47
C PHE A 491 -18.36 14.90 -16.77
N THR A 492 -19.44 14.40 -17.38
CA THR A 492 -19.35 13.71 -18.69
C THR A 492 -19.08 14.67 -19.85
N GLY A 493 -19.44 15.94 -19.69
CA GLY A 493 -19.10 17.03 -20.60
C GLY A 493 -17.70 17.63 -20.37
N TRP A 494 -17.01 17.28 -19.28
CA TRP A 494 -15.68 17.81 -18.96
C TRP A 494 -14.71 17.48 -20.11
N THR A 495 -14.26 18.52 -20.80
CA THR A 495 -13.37 18.42 -21.95
C THR A 495 -12.11 19.24 -21.66
N LEU A 496 -10.94 18.61 -21.81
CA LEU A 496 -9.63 19.23 -21.64
C LEU A 496 -9.26 20.11 -22.85
N PRO A 497 -8.25 21.00 -22.76
CA PRO A 497 -7.86 21.89 -23.86
C PRO A 497 -7.50 21.17 -25.17
N ASP A 498 -7.07 19.91 -25.11
CA ASP A 498 -6.76 19.06 -26.26
C ASP A 498 -7.99 18.34 -26.86
N GLY A 499 -9.18 18.60 -26.32
CA GLY A 499 -10.43 17.94 -26.73
C GLY A 499 -10.69 16.60 -26.05
N THR A 500 -9.78 16.12 -25.20
CA THR A 500 -9.94 14.84 -24.51
C THR A 500 -11.01 14.94 -23.42
N ARG A 501 -11.85 13.91 -23.31
CA ARG A 501 -12.78 13.73 -22.19
C ARG A 501 -12.17 12.77 -21.17
N PRO A 502 -11.80 13.23 -19.97
CA PRO A 502 -11.05 12.41 -19.05
C PRO A 502 -11.95 11.54 -18.17
N ILE A 503 -13.28 11.67 -18.26
CA ILE A 503 -14.27 10.85 -17.54
C ILE A 503 -14.87 9.83 -18.50
N VAL A 504 -14.68 8.53 -18.24
CA VAL A 504 -15.21 7.45 -19.09
C VAL A 504 -16.60 6.99 -18.65
N ARG A 505 -16.90 7.12 -17.36
CA ARG A 505 -18.18 6.70 -16.80
C ARG A 505 -18.53 7.56 -15.60
N ALA A 506 -19.80 7.94 -15.51
CA ALA A 506 -20.41 8.55 -14.34
C ALA A 506 -21.68 7.75 -14.01
N VAL A 507 -21.75 7.19 -12.81
CA VAL A 507 -22.80 6.22 -12.42
C VAL A 507 -23.53 6.76 -11.20
N PHE A 508 -24.86 6.83 -11.25
CA PHE A 508 -25.64 7.16 -10.06
C PHE A 508 -25.59 6.00 -9.06
N ARG A 509 -25.55 6.32 -7.76
CA ARG A 509 -25.56 5.31 -6.69
C ARG A 509 -26.66 4.26 -6.84
N GLU A 510 -27.85 4.69 -7.27
CA GLU A 510 -29.02 3.81 -7.44
C GLU A 510 -28.80 2.75 -8.52
N ASP A 511 -28.06 3.10 -9.57
CA ASP A 511 -27.74 2.23 -10.70
C ASP A 511 -26.41 1.47 -10.51
N ALA A 512 -25.64 1.79 -9.47
CA ALA A 512 -24.31 1.25 -9.23
C ALA A 512 -24.28 -0.22 -8.76
N GLY A 513 -25.42 -0.90 -8.70
CA GLY A 513 -25.51 -2.31 -8.31
C GLY A 513 -24.83 -3.25 -9.31
N GLU A 514 -24.81 -2.90 -10.60
CA GLU A 514 -24.13 -3.70 -11.64
C GLU A 514 -22.61 -3.78 -11.44
N ILE A 515 -22.04 -2.80 -10.74
CA ILE A 515 -20.61 -2.71 -10.45
C ILE A 515 -20.30 -2.90 -8.96
N GLY A 516 -21.29 -3.33 -8.16
CA GLY A 516 -21.12 -3.64 -6.74
C GLY A 516 -20.94 -2.43 -5.83
N LEU A 517 -21.42 -1.24 -6.22
CA LEU A 517 -21.26 0.01 -5.47
C LEU A 517 -22.59 0.64 -5.03
N ARG A 518 -23.70 -0.12 -5.04
CA ARG A 518 -24.98 0.36 -4.51
C ARG A 518 -25.00 0.27 -2.98
N HIS A 519 -24.26 1.18 -2.33
CA HIS A 519 -24.16 1.28 -0.86
C HIS A 519 -24.44 2.72 -0.40
N PRO A 520 -25.05 2.95 0.78
CA PRO A 520 -25.24 4.29 1.34
C PRO A 520 -23.96 5.14 1.40
N ASP A 521 -22.81 4.53 1.68
CA ASP A 521 -21.51 5.22 1.75
C ASP A 521 -20.96 5.61 0.37
N SER A 522 -21.53 5.09 -0.72
CA SER A 522 -21.16 5.53 -2.06
C SER A 522 -21.66 6.95 -2.33
N GLY A 523 -20.90 7.70 -3.13
CA GLY A 523 -21.34 9.02 -3.58
C GLY A 523 -22.59 8.90 -4.42
N ASP A 524 -23.44 9.92 -4.40
CA ASP A 524 -24.66 9.97 -5.22
C ASP A 524 -24.36 9.84 -6.72
N LEU A 525 -23.19 10.31 -7.12
CA LEU A 525 -22.59 10.10 -8.44
C LEU A 525 -21.15 9.60 -8.26
N ILE A 526 -20.81 8.52 -8.95
CA ILE A 526 -19.49 7.89 -8.91
C ILE A 526 -18.82 8.11 -10.27
N LEU A 527 -17.64 8.72 -10.27
CA LEU A 527 -16.87 9.04 -11.47
C LEU A 527 -15.74 8.04 -11.65
N PHE A 528 -15.50 7.63 -12.89
CA PHE A 528 -14.32 6.85 -13.29
C PHE A 528 -13.57 7.58 -14.40
N SER A 529 -12.26 7.72 -14.24
CA SER A 529 -11.40 8.39 -15.20
C SER A 529 -11.00 7.46 -16.35
N ALA A 530 -10.62 8.06 -17.48
CA ALA A 530 -9.93 7.37 -18.56
C ALA A 530 -8.53 6.93 -18.12
N THR A 531 -7.98 5.90 -18.79
CA THR A 531 -6.56 5.56 -18.67
C THR A 531 -5.69 6.78 -18.96
N GLY A 532 -4.61 6.96 -18.19
CA GLY A 532 -3.74 8.14 -18.27
C GLY A 532 -4.13 9.24 -17.28
N TYR A 533 -5.33 9.17 -16.70
CA TYR A 533 -5.85 10.16 -15.77
C TYR A 533 -6.17 9.53 -14.41
N GLY A 534 -5.92 10.26 -13.33
CA GLY A 534 -6.36 9.92 -11.98
C GLY A 534 -6.99 11.15 -11.30
N PHE A 535 -7.75 10.93 -10.24
CA PHE A 535 -8.30 12.00 -9.41
C PHE A 535 -7.37 12.35 -8.25
N SER A 536 -7.36 13.62 -7.87
CA SER A 536 -6.56 14.13 -6.77
C SER A 536 -7.32 15.25 -6.05
N GLY A 537 -7.16 15.36 -4.73
CA GLY A 537 -7.69 16.48 -3.93
C GLY A 537 -6.74 17.66 -3.81
N ALA A 538 -5.68 17.73 -4.62
CA ALA A 538 -4.66 18.79 -4.54
C ALA A 538 -4.94 20.01 -5.43
N GLY A 539 -5.95 19.96 -6.29
CA GLY A 539 -6.27 21.01 -7.25
C GLY A 539 -6.71 22.31 -6.59
N LEU A 540 -7.48 22.25 -5.50
CA LEU A 540 -7.83 23.47 -4.72
C LEU A 540 -6.57 24.20 -4.20
N ARG A 541 -5.54 23.46 -3.77
CA ARG A 541 -4.24 24.04 -3.35
C ARG A 541 -3.45 24.59 -4.54
N LYS A 542 -3.54 23.93 -5.70
CA LYS A 542 -2.85 24.32 -6.94
C LYS A 542 -3.58 25.41 -7.72
N GLY A 543 -4.84 25.73 -7.38
CA GLY A 543 -5.67 26.67 -8.12
C GLY A 543 -6.07 26.20 -9.52
N THR A 544 -6.06 24.89 -9.79
CA THR A 544 -6.42 24.33 -11.11
C THR A 544 -7.07 22.94 -10.97
N SER A 545 -8.08 22.67 -11.78
CA SER A 545 -8.77 21.38 -11.85
C SER A 545 -7.98 20.30 -12.59
N VAL A 546 -6.92 20.68 -13.31
CA VAL A 546 -6.09 19.77 -14.12
C VAL A 546 -4.62 20.14 -13.96
N PHE A 547 -3.78 19.15 -13.66
CA PHE A 547 -2.34 19.34 -13.48
C PHE A 547 -1.57 18.04 -13.75
N PRO A 548 -0.24 18.10 -13.98
CA PRO A 548 0.58 16.90 -14.09
C PRO A 548 0.44 15.99 -12.88
N SER A 549 0.31 14.69 -13.10
CA SER A 549 0.20 13.72 -12.03
C SER A 549 1.48 13.70 -11.17
N PRO A 550 1.37 13.73 -9.83
CA PRO A 550 2.53 13.56 -8.95
C PRO A 550 3.02 12.10 -8.91
N ALA A 551 2.19 11.13 -9.31
CA ALA A 551 2.54 9.71 -9.40
C ALA A 551 2.70 9.27 -10.86
N ALA A 552 3.57 8.29 -11.10
CA ALA A 552 3.74 7.66 -12.40
C ALA A 552 2.69 6.56 -12.67
N GLY A 553 2.33 5.79 -11.65
CA GLY A 553 1.28 4.77 -11.71
C GLY A 553 0.09 5.13 -10.84
N MET A 554 -1.10 4.66 -11.21
CA MET A 554 -2.29 4.72 -10.38
C MET A 554 -3.25 3.56 -10.71
N HIS A 555 -4.05 3.19 -9.72
CA HIS A 555 -5.12 2.21 -9.80
C HIS A 555 -6.44 2.86 -9.34
N GLY A 556 -7.51 2.10 -9.10
CA GLY A 556 -8.82 2.64 -8.72
C GLY A 556 -9.76 2.95 -9.89
N HIS A 557 -9.31 2.74 -11.12
CA HIS A 557 -10.17 2.82 -12.31
C HIS A 557 -11.22 1.70 -12.31
N LEU A 558 -12.21 1.84 -13.19
CA LEU A 558 -13.22 0.80 -13.39
C LEU A 558 -12.55 -0.50 -13.88
N PRO A 559 -12.82 -1.67 -13.24
CA PRO A 559 -12.34 -2.95 -13.73
C PRO A 559 -12.78 -3.21 -15.18
N GLY A 560 -11.86 -3.72 -16.01
CA GLY A 560 -12.10 -3.97 -17.43
C GLY A 560 -10.84 -3.79 -18.29
N ASP A 561 -9.87 -3.00 -17.83
CA ASP A 561 -8.53 -2.98 -18.41
C ASP A 561 -7.74 -4.21 -17.91
N PRO A 562 -7.18 -5.04 -18.80
CA PRO A 562 -6.41 -6.22 -18.39
C PRO A 562 -5.21 -5.91 -17.48
N ARG A 563 -4.67 -4.70 -17.52
CA ARG A 563 -3.54 -4.25 -16.67
C ARG A 563 -3.95 -4.01 -15.22
N LEU A 564 -5.25 -3.99 -14.93
CA LEU A 564 -5.80 -3.97 -13.56
C LEU A 564 -6.07 -5.38 -13.04
N ASN A 565 -5.99 -6.40 -13.88
CA ASN A 565 -6.15 -7.77 -13.43
C ASN A 565 -4.89 -8.23 -12.68
N SER A 566 -5.11 -8.83 -11.53
CA SER A 566 -4.08 -9.11 -10.54
C SER A 566 -3.78 -10.62 -10.47
N ILE A 567 -2.81 -11.01 -9.64
CA ILE A 567 -2.38 -12.41 -9.56
C ILE A 567 -3.30 -13.29 -8.72
N TYR A 568 -3.36 -14.58 -9.08
CA TYR A 568 -3.79 -15.66 -8.19
C TYR A 568 -2.91 -16.89 -8.43
N LEU A 569 -2.27 -17.37 -7.37
CA LEU A 569 -1.46 -18.58 -7.37
C LEU A 569 -1.74 -19.38 -6.10
N ALA A 570 -1.75 -20.72 -6.20
CA ALA A 570 -1.88 -21.60 -5.04
C ALA A 570 -0.90 -22.76 -5.14
N LEU A 571 -0.35 -23.20 -4.00
CA LEU A 571 0.62 -24.30 -3.90
C LEU A 571 0.43 -25.05 -2.58
N GLY A 572 0.71 -26.36 -2.58
CA GLY A 572 0.82 -27.15 -1.35
C GLY A 572 -0.27 -28.21 -1.18
N ALA A 573 -0.62 -28.49 0.07
CA ALA A 573 -1.32 -29.70 0.49
C ALA A 573 -2.54 -30.05 -0.38
N GLY A 574 -2.55 -31.26 -0.96
CA GLY A 574 -3.68 -31.80 -1.72
C GLY A 574 -4.09 -31.02 -2.98
N LEU A 575 -3.35 -29.98 -3.37
CA LEU A 575 -3.66 -29.15 -4.52
C LEU A 575 -3.16 -29.82 -5.80
N ARG A 576 -4.03 -29.94 -6.80
CA ARG A 576 -3.62 -30.44 -8.13
C ARG A 576 -3.03 -29.31 -8.95
N LYS A 577 -1.81 -29.50 -9.47
CA LYS A 577 -1.20 -28.57 -10.43
C LYS A 577 -2.13 -28.31 -11.62
N GLY A 578 -2.23 -27.06 -12.07
CA GLY A 578 -3.00 -26.73 -13.27
C GLY A 578 -3.20 -25.23 -13.50
N ASN A 579 -3.98 -24.90 -14.52
CA ASN A 579 -4.48 -23.54 -14.72
C ASN A 579 -5.76 -23.36 -13.89
N ALA A 580 -5.82 -22.31 -13.07
CA ALA A 580 -7.02 -21.95 -12.30
C ALA A 580 -8.05 -21.12 -13.10
N GLY A 581 -7.75 -20.82 -14.37
CA GLY A 581 -8.57 -20.00 -15.27
C GLY A 581 -8.63 -18.55 -14.81
N ILE A 582 -9.80 -17.94 -14.94
CA ILE A 582 -10.08 -16.60 -14.42
C ILE A 582 -10.68 -16.73 -13.02
N VAL A 583 -10.08 -16.07 -12.04
CA VAL A 583 -10.58 -15.99 -10.66
C VAL A 583 -11.17 -14.60 -10.43
N ARG A 584 -12.26 -14.49 -9.67
CA ARG A 584 -12.75 -13.18 -9.22
C ARG A 584 -12.27 -12.94 -7.80
N ASN A 585 -11.99 -11.69 -7.46
CA ASN A 585 -11.63 -11.26 -6.11
C ASN A 585 -12.56 -11.89 -5.03
N VAL A 586 -13.87 -11.73 -5.21
CA VAL A 586 -14.90 -12.23 -4.29
C VAL A 586 -14.97 -13.76 -4.15
N ASP A 587 -14.32 -14.52 -5.03
CA ASP A 587 -14.30 -15.99 -4.95
C ASP A 587 -13.19 -16.50 -4.01
N VAL A 588 -12.24 -15.65 -3.59
CA VAL A 588 -11.07 -16.06 -2.80
C VAL A 588 -11.44 -16.50 -1.39
N ALA A 589 -12.23 -15.71 -0.65
CA ALA A 589 -12.64 -16.05 0.71
C ALA A 589 -13.37 -17.40 0.76
N GLY A 590 -14.28 -17.66 -0.18
CA GLY A 590 -15.00 -18.93 -0.28
C GLY A 590 -14.09 -20.13 -0.58
N ARG A 591 -13.07 -19.95 -1.43
CA ARG A 591 -12.06 -20.99 -1.70
C ARG A 591 -11.24 -21.31 -0.45
N VAL A 592 -10.76 -20.30 0.26
CA VAL A 592 -9.96 -20.50 1.48
C VAL A 592 -10.80 -21.12 2.59
N ALA A 593 -12.04 -20.68 2.78
CA ALA A 593 -12.97 -21.30 3.73
C ALA A 593 -13.19 -22.80 3.42
N GLY A 594 -13.44 -23.14 2.16
CA GLY A 594 -13.57 -24.54 1.73
C GLY A 594 -12.33 -25.38 2.01
N TRP A 595 -11.14 -24.79 1.85
CA TRP A 595 -9.88 -25.46 2.19
C TRP A 595 -9.65 -25.65 3.68
N LEU A 596 -10.12 -24.73 4.52
CA LEU A 596 -10.07 -24.86 5.97
C LEU A 596 -11.17 -25.79 6.53
N GLY A 597 -12.11 -26.21 5.68
CA GLY A 597 -13.27 -27.01 6.06
C GLY A 597 -14.25 -26.23 6.95
N ILE A 598 -14.39 -24.93 6.69
CA ILE A 598 -15.27 -24.03 7.44
C ILE A 598 -16.34 -23.43 6.52
N GLU A 599 -17.46 -23.01 7.11
CA GLU A 599 -18.46 -22.19 6.41
C GLU A 599 -17.85 -20.84 6.03
N PRO A 600 -18.15 -20.30 4.83
CA PRO A 600 -17.61 -19.04 4.35
C PRO A 600 -18.16 -17.84 5.15
N PRO A 601 -17.58 -16.64 4.95
CA PRO A 601 -18.07 -15.45 5.61
C PRO A 601 -19.52 -15.10 5.24
N ARG A 602 -20.23 -14.52 6.20
CA ARG A 602 -21.64 -14.13 6.11
C ARG A 602 -21.81 -12.63 5.85
N LEU A 603 -22.90 -12.28 5.15
CA LEU A 603 -23.39 -10.90 5.13
C LEU A 603 -24.09 -10.60 6.46
N ASN A 604 -23.77 -9.46 7.09
CA ASN A 604 -24.26 -9.04 8.40
C ASN A 604 -23.89 -10.02 9.53
N PRO A 605 -22.65 -10.01 10.04
CA PRO A 605 -22.29 -10.79 11.21
C PRO A 605 -23.11 -10.33 12.43
N PRO A 606 -23.43 -11.24 13.38
CA PRO A 606 -24.01 -10.83 14.65
C PRO A 606 -23.09 -9.83 15.36
N GLU A 607 -23.67 -8.86 16.08
CA GLU A 607 -22.87 -7.96 16.92
C GLU A 607 -22.00 -8.79 17.90
N PRO A 608 -20.75 -8.35 18.15
CA PRO A 608 -19.75 -9.12 18.89
C PRO A 608 -20.15 -9.52 20.31
#